data_AF-A0A5C7FJ23-F1
#
_entry.id   AF-A0A5C7FJ23-F1
#
_cell.length_a   1.000
_cell.length_b   1.000
_cell.length_c   1.000
_cell.angle_alpha   90.00
_cell.angle_beta   90.00
_cell.angle_gamma   90.00
#
_symmetry.space_group_name_H-M   'P 1'
#
loop_
_entity.id
_entity.type
_entity.pdbx_description
1 polymer ?
#
loop_
_entity_poly.entity_id
_entity_poly.type
_entity_poly.pdbx_seq_one_letter_code
_entity_poly.pdbx_strand_id
1 'polypeptide(L)'
;MDKKNEFTDFSEGKAAKFLEKKHGLVFNLTEPELELVDNLKIDRKNVEELSNGAFTYSNGDEQVLLFWYTRKRYIPKNGKPKSWPVYHIVNCRTMQEYSRFAQANKMPVTIMDRGQPVSRELVLCKNCRNEIFQKNFFTRYGSVSERWYDVVLTIVENTPPEEMVYLSNGYAALWPQISTAYRESVGWYCESPDCRICLSEPDQRNFLHTHHLKGTKNNRRENLQALCFLCHALEHEEKMMRGKGSFKVESFVDLFRSKLSLGKVARFDQFIKDRNNKFA
;
A
#
# COMPACT_ATOMS: atom_id res chain seq x y z
N MET A 1 -28.01 -0.88 1.52
CA MET A 1 -28.33 -2.31 1.68
C MET A 1 -27.21 -3.09 1.02
N ASP A 2 -26.36 -3.68 1.85
CA ASP A 2 -25.86 -5.04 1.64
C ASP A 2 -25.57 -5.55 3.05
N LYS A 3 -26.50 -6.32 3.60
CA LYS A 3 -26.28 -6.99 4.88
C LYS A 3 -25.27 -8.09 4.59
N LYS A 4 -23.98 -7.81 4.78
CA LYS A 4 -22.95 -8.84 4.88
C LYS A 4 -23.49 -9.93 5.82
N ASN A 5 -23.57 -11.15 5.30
CA ASN A 5 -24.26 -12.25 5.96
C ASN A 5 -23.47 -12.63 7.24
N GLU A 6 -23.94 -12.16 8.42
CA GLU A 6 -23.28 -12.25 9.74
C GLU A 6 -22.79 -13.66 10.12
N PHE A 7 -23.32 -14.70 9.46
CA PHE A 7 -22.98 -16.10 9.71
C PHE A 7 -21.80 -16.63 8.88
N THR A 8 -21.46 -16.02 7.75
CA THR A 8 -20.47 -16.57 6.79
C THR A 8 -19.27 -15.66 6.52
N ASP A 9 -19.22 -14.49 7.16
CA ASP A 9 -18.05 -13.62 7.10
C ASP A 9 -16.89 -14.24 7.92
N PHE A 10 -15.88 -14.76 7.22
CA PHE A 10 -14.69 -15.37 7.81
C PHE A 10 -13.62 -14.35 8.24
N SER A 11 -13.79 -13.08 7.90
CA SER A 11 -12.94 -11.98 8.38
C SER A 11 -13.44 -11.42 9.72
N GLU A 12 -14.75 -11.24 9.90
CA GLU A 12 -15.31 -10.50 11.05
C GLU A 12 -16.60 -11.11 11.67
N GLY A 13 -17.20 -12.12 11.03
CA GLY A 13 -18.49 -12.70 11.41
C GLY A 13 -18.44 -13.67 12.60
N LYS A 14 -19.60 -14.25 12.95
CA LYS A 14 -19.69 -15.25 14.05
C LYS A 14 -18.83 -16.47 13.79
N ALA A 15 -18.66 -16.87 12.53
CA ALA A 15 -17.74 -17.93 12.12
C ALA A 15 -16.27 -17.56 12.38
N ALA A 16 -15.85 -16.35 12.01
CA ALA A 16 -14.51 -15.84 12.30
C ALA A 16 -14.21 -15.84 13.81
N LYS A 17 -15.14 -15.30 14.62
CA LYS A 17 -15.04 -15.27 16.09
C LYS A 17 -15.04 -16.68 16.72
N PHE A 18 -15.80 -17.61 16.16
CA PHE A 18 -15.81 -19.00 16.61
C PHE A 18 -14.49 -19.72 16.30
N LEU A 19 -13.94 -19.52 15.10
CA LEU A 19 -12.66 -20.08 14.68
C LEU A 19 -11.48 -19.46 15.45
N GLU A 20 -11.54 -18.16 15.75
CA GLU A 20 -10.60 -17.49 16.63
C GLU A 20 -10.64 -18.07 18.05
N LYS A 21 -11.83 -18.19 18.64
CA LYS A 21 -12.02 -18.65 20.01
C LYS A 21 -11.70 -20.13 20.22
N LYS A 22 -12.04 -20.98 19.24
CA LYS A 22 -11.91 -22.45 19.35
C LYS A 22 -10.59 -22.98 18.80
N HIS A 23 -10.02 -22.31 17.79
CA HIS A 23 -8.83 -22.77 17.08
C HIS A 23 -7.70 -21.73 17.02
N GLY A 24 -7.87 -20.55 17.61
CA GLY A 24 -6.84 -19.50 17.59
C GLY A 24 -6.61 -18.87 16.21
N LEU A 25 -7.50 -19.09 15.25
CA LEU A 25 -7.34 -18.62 13.86
C LEU A 25 -7.80 -17.16 13.74
N VAL A 26 -6.89 -16.27 13.33
CA VAL A 26 -7.20 -14.88 12.96
C VAL A 26 -7.05 -14.73 11.45
N PHE A 27 -8.11 -14.31 10.78
CA PHE A 27 -8.16 -14.15 9.33
C PHE A 27 -7.81 -12.71 8.94
N ASN A 28 -6.54 -12.34 9.01
CA ASN A 28 -5.99 -11.18 8.31
C ASN A 28 -4.56 -11.53 7.89
N LEU A 29 -4.42 -12.08 6.69
CA LEU A 29 -3.15 -12.62 6.18
C LEU A 29 -2.91 -12.33 4.71
N THR A 30 -3.76 -11.50 4.13
CA THR A 30 -3.52 -10.86 2.85
C THR A 30 -3.55 -9.38 3.18
N GLU A 31 -2.45 -8.66 3.00
CA GLU A 31 -2.55 -7.21 2.89
C GLU A 31 -3.33 -6.93 1.60
N PRO A 32 -4.60 -6.52 1.69
CA PRO A 32 -5.39 -6.29 0.48
C PRO A 32 -4.62 -5.26 -0.37
N GLU A 33 -4.56 -5.52 -1.68
CA GLU A 33 -4.06 -4.49 -2.58
C GLU A 33 -4.87 -3.22 -2.35
N LEU A 34 -4.18 -2.10 -2.14
CA LEU A 34 -4.84 -0.80 -2.02
C LEU A 34 -5.73 -0.60 -3.24
N GLU A 35 -7.03 -0.50 -3.02
CA GLU A 35 -7.98 -0.23 -4.09
C GLU A 35 -7.65 1.14 -4.69
N LEU A 36 -7.60 1.21 -6.02
CA LEU A 36 -7.48 2.49 -6.69
C LEU A 36 -8.79 3.24 -6.48
N VAL A 37 -8.66 4.35 -5.77
CA VAL A 37 -9.75 5.28 -5.53
C VAL A 37 -9.72 6.32 -6.65
N ASP A 38 -10.31 6.03 -7.81
CA ASP A 38 -10.36 6.97 -8.94
C ASP A 38 -11.77 7.61 -9.04
N ASN A 39 -11.81 8.94 -9.11
CA ASN A 39 -13.05 9.73 -9.23
C ASN A 39 -13.96 9.75 -8.01
N LEU A 40 -13.41 9.65 -6.79
CA LEU A 40 -14.27 9.78 -5.62
C LEU A 40 -15.07 11.08 -5.68
N LYS A 41 -16.39 10.94 -5.51
CA LYS A 41 -17.18 12.03 -4.92
C LYS A 41 -16.81 12.08 -3.43
N ILE A 42 -15.67 12.68 -3.13
CA ILE A 42 -15.24 12.87 -1.73
C ILE A 42 -16.26 13.78 -1.02
N ASP A 43 -16.64 13.42 0.20
CA ASP A 43 -17.23 14.40 1.10
C ASP A 43 -16.10 15.31 1.57
N ARG A 44 -16.18 16.60 1.22
CA ARG A 44 -15.17 17.59 1.61
C ARG A 44 -14.99 17.71 3.12
N LYS A 45 -15.98 17.28 3.91
CA LYS A 45 -15.90 17.26 5.38
C LYS A 45 -14.87 16.24 5.90
N ASN A 46 -14.55 15.23 5.11
CA ASN A 46 -13.61 14.16 5.49
C ASN A 46 -12.21 14.40 4.89
N VAL A 47 -11.97 15.58 4.32
CA VAL A 47 -10.67 15.98 3.79
C VAL A 47 -9.98 16.85 4.82
N GLU A 48 -8.77 16.46 5.19
CA GLU A 48 -7.93 17.20 6.12
C GLU A 48 -6.61 17.58 5.44
N GLU A 49 -5.99 18.67 5.88
CA GLU A 49 -4.68 19.12 5.41
C GLU A 49 -3.68 18.94 6.56
N LEU A 50 -2.61 18.17 6.31
CA LEU A 50 -1.52 17.96 7.25
C LEU A 50 -0.63 19.22 7.33
N SER A 51 0.21 19.34 8.35
CA SER A 51 1.12 20.50 8.51
C SER A 51 2.12 20.67 7.36
N ASN A 52 2.43 19.58 6.64
CA ASN A 52 3.25 19.62 5.43
C ASN A 52 2.47 20.04 4.16
N GLY A 53 1.17 20.34 4.29
CA GLY A 53 0.27 20.78 3.23
C GLY A 53 -0.35 19.66 2.41
N ALA A 54 -0.02 18.39 2.71
CA ALA A 54 -0.60 17.25 2.02
C ALA A 54 -2.05 17.01 2.44
N PHE A 55 -2.90 16.68 1.48
CA PHE A 55 -4.29 16.34 1.76
C PHE A 55 -4.47 14.87 2.10
N THR A 56 -5.23 14.58 3.16
CA THR A 56 -5.72 13.25 3.51
C THR A 56 -7.23 13.16 3.32
N TYR A 57 -7.73 11.95 3.14
CA TYR A 57 -9.16 11.64 3.15
C TYR A 57 -9.43 10.45 4.06
N SER A 58 -10.40 10.61 4.94
CA SER A 58 -10.82 9.58 5.88
C SER A 58 -12.12 8.91 5.42
N ASN A 59 -12.15 7.58 5.44
CA ASN A 59 -13.33 6.77 5.12
C ASN A 59 -13.49 5.66 6.17
N GLY A 60 -14.27 5.95 7.22
CA GLY A 60 -14.31 5.07 8.39
C GLY A 60 -12.96 5.08 9.10
N ASP A 61 -12.41 3.88 9.32
CA ASP A 61 -11.11 3.71 9.98
C ASP A 61 -9.92 3.88 9.01
N GLU A 62 -10.16 3.89 7.70
CA GLU A 62 -9.09 4.03 6.71
C GLU A 62 -8.83 5.50 6.36
N GLN A 63 -7.57 5.84 6.17
CA GLN A 63 -7.14 7.15 5.68
C GLN A 63 -6.23 6.97 4.46
N VAL A 64 -6.31 7.89 3.49
CA VAL A 64 -5.45 7.92 2.30
C VAL A 64 -4.95 9.33 2.03
N LEU A 65 -3.70 9.48 1.57
CA LEU A 65 -3.21 10.70 0.94
C LEU A 65 -3.91 10.86 -0.41
N LEU A 66 -4.45 12.06 -0.65
CA LEU A 66 -5.17 12.40 -1.86
C LEU A 66 -4.26 13.04 -2.91
N PHE A 67 -4.38 12.53 -4.13
CA PHE A 67 -3.78 13.08 -5.33
C PHE A 67 -4.86 13.72 -6.19
N TRP A 68 -4.69 14.99 -6.52
CA TRP A 68 -5.60 15.76 -7.35
C TRP A 68 -5.06 15.85 -8.77
N TYR A 69 -5.87 15.58 -9.78
CA TYR A 69 -5.43 15.65 -11.17
C TYR A 69 -6.58 16.00 -12.12
N THR A 70 -6.24 16.44 -13.33
CA THR A 70 -7.26 16.74 -14.36
C THR A 70 -7.52 15.49 -15.21
N ARG A 71 -8.80 15.11 -15.35
CA ARG A 71 -9.20 13.92 -16.13
C ARG A 71 -8.97 14.06 -17.62
N LYS A 72 -8.95 15.28 -18.14
CA LYS A 72 -8.86 15.54 -19.58
C LYS A 72 -7.49 16.10 -19.91
N ARG A 73 -6.87 15.53 -20.94
CA ARG A 73 -5.66 16.10 -21.50
C ARG A 73 -5.94 17.50 -22.06
N TYR A 74 -5.09 18.46 -21.75
CA TYR A 74 -5.18 19.78 -22.38
C TYR A 74 -4.78 19.68 -23.86
N ILE A 75 -5.72 20.03 -24.74
CA ILE A 75 -5.52 20.08 -26.18
C ILE A 75 -5.70 21.53 -26.61
N PRO A 76 -4.62 22.26 -26.96
CA PRO A 76 -4.72 23.61 -27.50
C PRO A 76 -5.43 23.62 -28.86
N LYS A 77 -5.90 24.80 -29.28
CA LYS A 77 -6.67 24.99 -30.53
C LYS A 77 -5.99 24.46 -31.79
N ASN A 78 -4.66 24.32 -31.78
CA ASN A 78 -3.88 23.77 -32.90
C ASN A 78 -3.89 22.22 -32.96
N GLY A 79 -4.64 21.54 -32.09
CA GLY A 79 -4.87 20.09 -32.12
C GLY A 79 -3.70 19.22 -31.65
N LYS A 80 -2.54 19.80 -31.35
CA LYS A 80 -1.36 19.08 -30.85
C LYS A 80 -1.33 19.13 -29.32
N PRO A 81 -1.47 18.00 -28.62
CA PRO A 81 -1.43 18.00 -27.16
C PRO A 81 -0.05 18.48 -26.67
N LYS A 82 -0.03 19.46 -25.77
CA LYS A 82 1.22 20.08 -25.31
C LYS A 82 1.96 19.22 -24.28
N SER A 83 1.21 18.56 -23.39
CA SER A 83 1.73 17.65 -22.36
C SER A 83 0.62 16.74 -21.84
N TRP A 84 0.99 15.73 -21.05
CA TRP A 84 0.03 15.00 -20.22
C TRP A 84 -0.34 15.83 -18.98
N PRO A 85 -1.49 15.55 -18.34
CA PRO A 85 -1.79 16.07 -17.01
C PRO A 85 -0.69 15.73 -16.00
N VAL A 86 -0.62 16.52 -14.94
CA VAL A 86 0.17 16.25 -13.75
C VAL A 86 -0.76 15.99 -12.57
N TYR A 87 -0.25 15.40 -11.51
CA TYR A 87 -0.98 15.29 -10.24
C TYR A 87 -0.45 16.27 -9.20
N HIS A 88 -1.30 16.59 -8.23
CA HIS A 88 -1.08 17.57 -7.17
C HIS A 88 -1.39 16.92 -5.83
N ILE A 89 -0.61 17.27 -4.81
CA ILE A 89 -0.72 16.69 -3.46
C ILE A 89 -0.96 17.75 -2.38
N VAL A 90 -0.72 19.03 -2.72
CA VAL A 90 -0.92 20.20 -1.87
C VAL A 90 -1.67 21.29 -2.64
N ASN A 91 -2.18 22.30 -1.93
CA ASN A 91 -2.83 23.49 -2.50
C ASN A 91 -1.85 24.46 -3.23
N CYS A 92 -1.08 23.94 -4.19
CA CYS A 92 -0.08 24.73 -4.89
C CYS A 92 -0.71 25.80 -5.81
N ARG A 93 0.08 26.81 -6.19
CA ARG A 93 -0.35 27.87 -7.12
C ARG A 93 -1.09 27.36 -8.36
N THR A 94 -0.62 26.28 -8.99
CA THR A 94 -1.30 25.69 -10.15
C THR A 94 -2.69 25.19 -9.78
N MET A 95 -2.85 24.52 -8.64
CA MET A 95 -4.15 24.01 -8.20
C MET A 95 -5.16 25.15 -7.94
N GLN A 96 -4.69 26.33 -7.53
CA GLN A 96 -5.52 27.51 -7.31
C GLN A 96 -6.00 28.17 -8.63
N GLU A 97 -5.21 28.05 -9.71
CA GLU A 97 -5.51 28.65 -11.01
C GLU A 97 -6.53 27.82 -11.83
N TYR A 98 -6.65 26.51 -11.58
CA TYR A 98 -7.55 25.63 -12.31
C TYR A 98 -8.72 25.16 -11.42
N SER A 99 -9.87 24.92 -12.06
CA SER A 99 -11.02 24.31 -11.40
C SER A 99 -11.28 22.91 -11.95
N ARG A 100 -11.93 22.06 -11.14
CA ARG A 100 -12.39 20.69 -11.50
C ARG A 100 -11.27 19.64 -11.57
N PHE A 101 -10.85 19.20 -10.40
CA PHE A 101 -9.95 18.07 -10.22
C PHE A 101 -10.72 16.78 -9.90
N ALA A 102 -10.19 15.67 -10.39
CA ALA A 102 -10.47 14.35 -9.87
C ALA A 102 -9.44 13.97 -8.79
N GLN A 103 -9.78 12.94 -8.03
CA GLN A 103 -8.99 12.43 -6.91
C GLN A 103 -8.51 11.01 -7.21
N ALA A 104 -7.31 10.71 -6.73
CA ALA A 104 -6.66 9.40 -6.71
C ALA A 104 -5.94 9.19 -5.38
N ASN A 105 -5.61 7.95 -5.05
CA ASN A 105 -4.75 7.57 -3.92
C ASN A 105 -3.50 6.78 -4.36
N LYS A 106 -3.47 6.31 -5.60
CA LYS A 106 -2.32 5.65 -6.22
C LYS A 106 -2.28 5.91 -7.72
N MET A 107 -1.22 5.46 -8.37
CA MET A 107 -1.08 5.45 -9.83
C MET A 107 -1.01 3.99 -10.32
N PRO A 108 -1.28 3.72 -11.61
CA PRO A 108 -1.76 4.66 -12.63
C PRO A 108 -3.24 5.06 -12.43
N VAL A 109 -3.63 6.20 -13.02
CA VAL A 109 -5.03 6.69 -13.06
C VAL A 109 -5.59 6.67 -14.47
N THR A 110 -6.90 6.74 -14.60
CA THR A 110 -7.56 6.81 -15.92
C THR A 110 -7.76 8.27 -16.34
N ILE A 111 -7.19 8.64 -17.48
CA ILE A 111 -7.41 9.94 -18.12
C ILE A 111 -8.11 9.79 -19.47
N MET A 112 -8.87 10.79 -19.87
CA MET A 112 -9.53 10.87 -21.17
C MET A 112 -8.61 11.61 -22.16
N ASP A 113 -8.17 10.89 -23.19
CA ASP A 113 -7.46 11.44 -24.35
C ASP A 113 -8.33 11.29 -25.60
N ARG A 114 -8.70 12.41 -26.24
CA ARG A 114 -9.59 12.42 -27.42
C ARG A 114 -10.86 11.57 -27.27
N GLY A 115 -11.43 11.54 -26.07
CA GLY A 115 -12.64 10.77 -25.76
C GLY A 115 -12.40 9.29 -25.41
N GLN A 116 -11.15 8.82 -25.42
CA GLN A 116 -10.79 7.46 -25.06
C GLN A 116 -10.14 7.41 -23.66
N PRO A 117 -10.52 6.47 -22.79
CA PRO A 117 -9.85 6.27 -21.51
C PRO A 117 -8.45 5.65 -21.72
N VAL A 118 -7.45 6.20 -21.06
CA VAL A 118 -6.06 5.74 -21.11
C VAL A 118 -5.51 5.69 -19.68
N SER A 119 -4.94 4.55 -19.30
CA SER A 119 -4.23 4.39 -18.03
C SER A 119 -2.87 5.07 -18.09
N ARG A 120 -2.58 5.96 -17.12
CA ARG A 120 -1.31 6.69 -17.05
C ARG A 120 -0.82 6.87 -15.64
N GLU A 121 0.49 6.71 -15.50
CA GLU A 121 1.24 7.19 -14.36
C GLU A 121 1.58 8.67 -14.60
N LEU A 122 0.89 9.55 -13.88
CA LEU A 122 1.08 11.00 -14.01
C LEU A 122 2.33 11.42 -13.23
N VAL A 123 2.98 12.48 -13.68
CA VAL A 123 4.12 13.08 -12.98
C VAL A 123 3.65 14.13 -11.98
N LEU A 124 4.42 14.34 -10.92
CA LEU A 124 4.10 15.32 -9.88
C LEU A 124 4.21 16.75 -10.45
N CYS A 125 3.26 17.61 -10.09
CA CYS A 125 3.35 19.03 -10.41
C CYS A 125 4.63 19.66 -9.83
N LYS A 126 5.38 20.39 -10.67
CA LYS A 126 6.61 21.09 -10.27
C LYS A 126 6.42 22.03 -9.08
N ASN A 127 5.26 22.68 -8.97
CA ASN A 127 4.96 23.55 -7.82
C ASN A 127 4.72 22.72 -6.55
N CYS A 128 3.99 21.60 -6.62
CA CYS A 128 3.86 20.69 -5.49
C CYS A 128 5.21 20.10 -5.07
N ARG A 129 6.06 19.74 -6.04
CA ARG A 129 7.43 19.29 -5.77
C ARG A 129 8.20 20.35 -4.98
N ASN A 130 8.12 21.60 -5.40
CA ASN A 130 8.81 22.69 -4.73
C ASN A 130 8.30 22.88 -3.28
N GLU A 131 6.98 22.86 -3.06
CA GLU A 131 6.39 23.03 -1.73
C GLU A 131 6.80 21.91 -0.75
N ILE A 132 6.75 20.65 -1.20
CA ILE A 132 7.04 19.49 -0.35
C ILE A 132 8.55 19.29 -0.15
N PHE A 133 9.36 19.44 -1.21
CA PHE A 133 10.78 19.05 -1.17
C PHE A 133 11.75 20.22 -0.96
N GLN A 134 11.35 21.49 -1.07
CA GLN A 134 12.29 22.61 -0.77
C GLN A 134 12.48 22.85 0.73
N LYS A 135 11.52 22.46 1.59
CA LYS A 135 11.63 22.64 3.04
C LYS A 135 12.67 21.73 3.71
N ASN A 136 13.17 20.70 3.00
CA ASN A 136 14.18 19.78 3.51
C ASN A 136 15.49 19.86 2.72
N PHE A 137 16.49 20.55 3.29
CA PHE A 137 17.83 20.74 2.72
C PHE A 137 18.51 19.42 2.30
N PHE A 138 18.25 18.33 3.03
CA PHE A 138 18.76 16.98 2.71
C PHE A 138 18.13 16.35 1.46
N THR A 139 16.89 16.69 1.12
CA THR A 139 16.23 16.18 -0.10
C THR A 139 16.63 16.91 -1.39
N ARG A 140 17.37 18.03 -1.27
CA ARG A 140 17.85 18.83 -2.41
C ARG A 140 18.90 18.11 -3.28
N TYR A 141 19.60 17.12 -2.71
CA TYR A 141 20.69 16.39 -3.37
C TYR A 141 20.39 14.91 -3.65
N GLY A 142 19.29 14.37 -3.10
CA GLY A 142 18.81 13.04 -3.46
C GLY A 142 17.93 13.11 -4.71
N SER A 143 18.03 12.13 -5.62
CA SER A 143 17.04 11.97 -6.68
C SER A 143 15.73 11.47 -6.08
N VAL A 144 14.92 12.37 -5.50
CA VAL A 144 13.55 12.00 -5.17
C VAL A 144 12.86 11.74 -6.49
N SER A 145 12.56 10.47 -6.74
CA SER A 145 11.77 10.09 -7.89
C SER A 145 10.36 10.69 -7.72
N GLU A 146 9.83 11.32 -8.77
CA GLU A 146 8.50 11.94 -8.76
C GLU A 146 7.39 10.89 -8.90
N ARG A 147 7.70 9.62 -8.59
CA ARG A 147 6.76 8.51 -8.59
C ARG A 147 5.85 8.64 -7.37
N TRP A 148 4.61 8.20 -7.52
CA TRP A 148 3.59 8.37 -6.49
C TRP A 148 3.99 7.71 -5.15
N TYR A 149 4.60 6.53 -5.20
CA TYR A 149 5.00 5.80 -4.02
C TYR A 149 6.10 6.52 -3.24
N ASP A 150 7.05 7.16 -3.93
CA ASP A 150 8.12 7.90 -3.28
C ASP A 150 7.60 9.15 -2.60
N VAL A 151 6.62 9.80 -3.22
CA VAL A 151 5.92 10.95 -2.66
C VAL A 151 5.17 10.56 -1.37
N VAL A 152 4.42 9.45 -1.38
CA VAL A 152 3.71 8.95 -0.19
C VAL A 152 4.68 8.71 0.96
N LEU A 153 5.72 7.93 0.70
CA LEU A 153 6.71 7.57 1.73
C LEU A 153 7.41 8.81 2.26
N THR A 154 7.79 9.76 1.41
CA THR A 154 8.44 11.00 1.87
C THR A 154 7.48 11.91 2.65
N ILE A 155 6.21 12.00 2.29
CA ILE A 155 5.21 12.73 3.10
C ILE A 155 5.14 12.11 4.50
N VAL A 156 4.93 10.80 4.58
CA VAL A 156 4.77 10.07 5.85
C VAL A 156 6.02 10.18 6.73
N GLU A 157 7.21 10.14 6.15
CA GLU A 157 8.48 10.30 6.87
C GLU A 157 8.67 11.71 7.46
N ASN A 158 8.08 12.73 6.82
CA ASN A 158 8.18 14.13 7.24
C ASN A 158 6.96 14.65 8.00
N THR A 159 5.90 13.84 8.13
CA THR A 159 4.75 14.18 8.99
C THR A 159 5.09 13.81 10.44
N PRO A 160 4.91 14.73 11.40
CA PRO A 160 5.05 14.41 12.83
C PRO A 160 4.13 13.24 13.22
N PRO A 161 4.60 12.27 14.02
CA PRO A 161 3.77 11.13 14.45
C PRO A 161 2.46 11.56 15.12
N GLU A 162 2.42 12.70 15.78
CA GLU A 162 1.26 13.23 16.49
C GLU A 162 0.11 13.67 15.55
N GLU A 163 0.43 13.98 14.29
CA GLU A 163 -0.56 14.31 13.26
C GLU A 163 -1.08 13.07 12.52
N MET A 164 -0.39 11.93 12.65
CA MET A 164 -0.79 10.69 12.01
C MET A 164 -1.91 10.03 12.82
N VAL A 165 -2.97 9.59 12.13
CA VAL A 165 -4.04 8.82 12.75
C VAL A 165 -3.58 7.36 12.91
N TYR A 166 -3.72 6.81 14.11
CA TYR A 166 -3.44 5.40 14.39
C TYR A 166 -4.70 4.67 14.83
N LEU A 167 -4.85 3.45 14.33
CA LEU A 167 -5.89 2.51 14.70
C LEU A 167 -5.64 1.94 16.10
N SER A 168 -6.68 1.35 16.69
CA SER A 168 -6.59 0.67 18.00
C SER A 168 -5.56 -0.45 18.05
N ASN A 169 -5.25 -1.05 16.89
CA ASN A 169 -4.22 -2.07 16.76
C ASN A 169 -2.79 -1.47 16.67
N GLY A 170 -2.63 -0.15 16.66
CA GLY A 170 -1.36 0.58 16.59
C GLY A 170 -0.79 0.81 15.19
N TYR A 171 -1.45 0.35 14.11
CA TYR A 171 -1.08 0.71 12.75
C TYR A 171 -1.58 2.11 12.40
N ALA A 172 -0.84 2.84 11.56
CA ALA A 172 -1.36 4.07 10.99
C ALA A 172 -2.60 3.77 10.13
N ALA A 173 -3.62 4.64 10.15
CA ALA A 173 -4.80 4.53 9.29
C ALA A 173 -4.44 4.56 7.80
N LEU A 174 -3.29 5.17 7.46
CA LEU A 174 -2.66 5.21 6.14
C LEU A 174 -1.90 3.93 5.76
N TRP A 175 -1.85 2.91 6.63
CA TRP A 175 -1.03 1.71 6.43
C TRP A 175 -1.25 1.02 5.07
N PRO A 176 -2.49 0.82 4.56
CA PRO A 176 -2.69 0.20 3.25
C PRO A 176 -1.96 0.93 2.12
N GLN A 177 -1.94 2.27 2.17
CA GLN A 177 -1.25 3.09 1.19
C GLN A 177 0.27 3.09 1.38
N ILE A 178 0.73 3.15 2.64
CA ILE A 178 2.17 3.08 2.99
C ILE A 178 2.76 1.74 2.53
N SER A 179 2.12 0.62 2.89
CA SER A 179 2.58 -0.71 2.51
C SER A 179 2.61 -0.89 0.99
N THR A 180 1.57 -0.43 0.29
CA THR A 180 1.52 -0.51 -1.18
C THR A 180 2.61 0.34 -1.82
N ALA A 181 2.79 1.58 -1.36
CA ALA A 181 3.86 2.46 -1.84
C ALA A 181 5.24 1.84 -1.61
N TYR A 182 5.49 1.29 -0.43
CA TYR A 182 6.77 0.64 -0.13
C TYR A 182 7.04 -0.56 -1.04
N ARG A 183 6.08 -1.49 -1.17
CA ARG A 183 6.20 -2.66 -2.05
C ARG A 183 6.42 -2.29 -3.52
N GLU A 184 5.77 -1.24 -4.00
CA GLU A 184 5.97 -0.76 -5.36
C GLU A 184 7.33 -0.08 -5.54
N SER A 185 7.82 0.64 -4.53
CA SER A 185 9.13 1.31 -4.55
C SER A 185 10.30 0.34 -4.72
N VAL A 186 10.14 -0.89 -4.22
CA VAL A 186 11.12 -1.99 -4.36
C VAL A 186 10.79 -2.90 -5.55
N GLY A 187 9.88 -2.48 -6.44
CA GLY A 187 9.53 -3.20 -7.67
C GLY A 187 8.81 -4.53 -7.43
N TRP A 188 8.15 -4.69 -6.28
CA TRP A 188 7.47 -5.93 -5.88
C TRP A 188 8.40 -7.14 -5.68
N TYR A 189 9.68 -6.89 -5.39
CA TYR A 189 10.62 -7.94 -5.04
C TYR A 189 10.58 -8.23 -3.53
N CYS A 190 10.69 -9.51 -3.16
CA CYS A 190 11.02 -9.90 -1.79
C CYS A 190 12.47 -9.45 -1.47
N GLU A 191 12.64 -8.67 -0.42
CA GLU A 191 13.93 -8.12 0.00
C GLU A 191 14.69 -9.03 0.96
N SER A 192 14.15 -10.21 1.27
CA SER A 192 14.91 -11.20 2.02
C SER A 192 16.14 -11.63 1.22
N PRO A 193 17.36 -11.63 1.81
CA PRO A 193 18.62 -11.86 1.10
C PRO A 193 18.63 -13.12 0.23
N ASP A 194 18.05 -14.21 0.74
CA ASP A 194 18.05 -15.53 0.10
C ASP A 194 16.74 -15.85 -0.63
N CYS A 195 15.96 -14.85 -1.07
CA CYS A 195 14.70 -15.08 -1.77
C CYS A 195 14.60 -14.33 -3.10
N ARG A 196 14.54 -12.99 -3.06
CA ARG A 196 14.46 -12.13 -4.26
C ARG A 196 13.37 -12.50 -5.27
N ILE A 197 12.33 -13.24 -4.87
CA ILE A 197 11.20 -13.53 -5.75
C ILE A 197 10.50 -12.24 -6.17
N CYS A 198 10.17 -12.12 -7.47
CA CYS A 198 9.39 -11.02 -8.02
C CYS A 198 7.90 -11.39 -8.00
N LEU A 199 7.07 -10.51 -7.45
CA LEU A 199 5.61 -10.66 -7.34
C LEU A 199 4.88 -9.45 -7.97
N SER A 200 5.43 -8.92 -9.07
CA SER A 200 4.91 -7.72 -9.75
C SER A 200 3.60 -7.93 -10.50
N GLU A 201 3.27 -9.18 -10.83
CA GLU A 201 2.02 -9.53 -11.52
C GLU A 201 0.81 -9.20 -10.61
N PRO A 202 -0.26 -8.57 -11.12
CA PRO A 202 -1.37 -8.09 -10.30
C PRO A 202 -1.99 -9.14 -9.36
N ASP A 203 -2.15 -10.38 -9.84
CA ASP A 203 -2.69 -11.50 -9.07
C ASP A 203 -1.71 -12.04 -8.00
N GLN A 204 -0.43 -11.64 -8.07
CA GLN A 204 0.63 -12.10 -7.18
C GLN A 204 1.03 -11.07 -6.11
N ARG A 205 0.70 -9.79 -6.32
CA ARG A 205 1.08 -8.68 -5.40
C ARG A 205 0.60 -8.89 -3.97
N ASN A 206 -0.55 -9.54 -3.81
CA ASN A 206 -1.12 -9.89 -2.50
C ASN A 206 -0.27 -10.90 -1.73
N PHE A 207 0.73 -11.54 -2.35
CA PHE A 207 1.68 -12.45 -1.69
C PHE A 207 2.94 -11.76 -1.15
N LEU A 208 3.06 -10.44 -1.32
CA LEU A 208 4.14 -9.63 -0.79
C LEU A 208 3.58 -8.72 0.32
N HIS A 209 4.19 -8.73 1.50
CA HIS A 209 3.79 -7.91 2.63
C HIS A 209 4.89 -6.94 3.03
N THR A 210 4.51 -5.84 3.66
CA THR A 210 5.47 -4.95 4.31
C THR A 210 5.65 -5.36 5.77
N HIS A 211 6.89 -5.67 6.14
CA HIS A 211 7.30 -6.03 7.49
C HIS A 211 7.97 -4.84 8.18
N HIS A 212 7.65 -4.59 9.45
CA HIS A 212 8.40 -3.67 10.29
C HIS A 212 9.61 -4.38 10.91
N LEU A 213 10.83 -3.97 10.54
CA LEU A 213 12.09 -4.59 10.96
C LEU A 213 12.33 -4.48 12.48
N LYS A 214 12.01 -3.33 13.05
CA LYS A 214 12.06 -3.11 14.50
C LYS A 214 10.69 -3.48 15.06
N GLY A 215 10.64 -3.87 16.33
CA GLY A 215 9.38 -4.08 17.08
C GLY A 215 8.52 -2.81 17.27
N THR A 216 8.79 -1.74 16.51
CA THR A 216 8.05 -0.48 16.51
C THR A 216 7.31 -0.33 15.18
N LYS A 217 6.09 0.20 15.23
CA LYS A 217 5.23 0.43 14.04
C LYS A 217 5.56 1.75 13.33
N ASN A 218 6.82 2.15 13.36
CA ASN A 218 7.27 3.35 12.68
C ASN A 218 7.31 3.11 11.16
N ASN A 219 6.76 4.04 10.38
CA ASN A 219 6.56 3.91 8.94
C ASN A 219 7.71 4.47 8.07
N ARG A 220 8.87 4.78 8.66
CA ARG A 220 10.07 5.17 7.91
C ARG A 220 10.59 4.02 7.06
N ARG A 221 11.04 4.30 5.82
CA ARG A 221 11.58 3.30 4.87
C ARG A 221 12.66 2.40 5.48
N GLU A 222 13.53 2.96 6.31
CA GLU A 222 14.60 2.22 7.02
C GLU A 222 14.10 1.17 8.01
N ASN A 223 12.81 1.21 8.38
CA ASN A 223 12.16 0.26 9.27
C ASN A 223 11.23 -0.69 8.53
N LEU A 224 11.11 -0.57 7.21
CA LEU A 224 10.23 -1.42 6.40
C LEU A 224 11.07 -2.43 5.62
N GLN A 225 10.48 -3.58 5.30
CA GLN A 225 11.04 -4.58 4.42
C GLN A 225 9.92 -5.33 3.70
N ALA A 226 10.01 -5.48 2.39
CA ALA A 226 9.03 -6.22 1.60
C ALA A 226 9.38 -7.71 1.64
N LEU A 227 8.50 -8.53 2.20
CA LEU A 227 8.72 -9.97 2.37
C LEU A 227 7.59 -10.75 1.71
N CYS A 228 7.93 -11.78 0.92
CA CYS A 228 6.91 -12.71 0.43
C CYS A 228 6.32 -13.51 1.60
N PHE A 229 5.14 -14.12 1.41
CA PHE A 229 4.45 -14.87 2.46
C PHE A 229 5.33 -15.84 3.23
N LEU A 230 6.13 -16.65 2.54
CA LEU A 230 7.04 -17.58 3.21
C LEU A 230 8.07 -16.83 4.07
N CYS A 231 8.74 -15.82 3.51
CA CYS A 231 9.78 -15.10 4.23
C CYS A 231 9.20 -14.36 5.43
N HIS A 232 8.06 -13.69 5.25
CA HIS A 232 7.37 -12.99 6.32
C HIS A 232 6.91 -13.94 7.43
N ALA A 233 6.42 -15.12 7.08
CA ALA A 233 5.94 -16.08 8.06
C ALA A 233 7.09 -16.70 8.87
N LEU A 234 8.28 -16.87 8.28
CA LEU A 234 9.49 -17.30 8.98
C LEU A 234 10.04 -16.26 9.97
N GLU A 235 9.65 -14.98 9.88
CA GLU A 235 9.91 -13.96 10.92
C GLU A 235 8.94 -14.07 12.11
N HIS A 236 7.91 -14.90 11.98
CA HIS A 236 6.83 -15.07 12.96
C HIS A 236 6.45 -16.56 13.14
N GLU A 237 7.45 -17.44 13.23
CA GLU A 237 7.25 -18.89 13.36
C GLU A 237 6.34 -19.26 14.54
N GLU A 238 6.39 -18.49 15.63
CA GLU A 238 5.52 -18.68 16.79
C GLU A 238 4.03 -18.50 16.48
N LYS A 239 3.70 -17.61 15.53
CA LYS A 239 2.32 -17.40 15.06
C LYS A 239 1.89 -18.57 14.18
N MET A 240 2.78 -19.05 13.31
CA MET A 240 2.54 -20.21 12.46
C MET A 240 2.33 -21.49 13.29
N MET A 241 3.09 -21.68 14.37
CA MET A 241 2.96 -22.86 15.26
C MET A 241 1.61 -22.90 15.97
N ARG A 242 0.99 -21.75 16.21
CA ARG A 242 -0.37 -21.63 16.76
C ARG A 242 -1.47 -21.81 15.70
N GLY A 243 -1.10 -22.25 14.50
CA GLY A 243 -2.01 -22.49 13.38
C GLY A 243 -2.36 -21.25 12.56
N LYS A 244 -1.93 -20.05 12.96
CA LYS A 244 -2.29 -18.80 12.25
C LYS A 244 -1.61 -18.76 10.88
N GLY A 245 -2.42 -18.82 9.82
CA GLY A 245 -2.00 -18.53 8.45
C GLY A 245 -1.15 -19.55 7.72
N SER A 246 -0.92 -20.69 8.35
CA SER A 246 -0.15 -21.78 7.77
C SER A 246 -0.66 -22.25 6.40
N PHE A 247 -1.98 -22.47 6.24
CA PHE A 247 -2.56 -22.87 4.97
C PHE A 247 -2.24 -21.91 3.81
N LYS A 248 -2.25 -20.60 4.05
CA LYS A 248 -1.92 -19.61 3.00
C LYS A 248 -0.44 -19.66 2.62
N VAL A 249 0.44 -19.91 3.60
CA VAL A 249 1.87 -20.08 3.35
C VAL A 249 2.13 -21.38 2.59
N GLU A 250 1.45 -22.47 2.96
CA GLU A 250 1.49 -23.76 2.24
C GLU A 250 1.08 -23.55 0.76
N SER A 251 -0.08 -22.93 0.49
CA SER A 251 -0.52 -22.62 -0.87
C SER A 251 0.46 -21.73 -1.65
N PHE A 252 1.05 -20.72 -0.99
CA PHE A 252 2.07 -19.88 -1.61
C PHE A 252 3.31 -20.70 -1.97
N VAL A 253 3.79 -21.55 -1.05
CA VAL A 253 4.95 -22.40 -1.31
C VAL A 253 4.67 -23.33 -2.48
N ASP A 254 3.47 -23.92 -2.58
CA ASP A 254 3.11 -24.79 -3.70
C ASP A 254 3.08 -24.06 -5.04
N LEU A 255 2.50 -22.85 -5.08
CA LEU A 255 2.44 -22.02 -6.29
C LEU A 255 3.81 -21.54 -6.76
N PHE A 256 4.70 -21.21 -5.83
CA PHE A 256 5.98 -20.56 -6.13
C PHE A 256 7.20 -21.43 -5.86
N ARG A 257 7.04 -22.73 -5.58
CA ARG A 257 8.12 -23.65 -5.14
C ARG A 257 9.36 -23.58 -6.03
N SER A 258 9.17 -23.54 -7.34
CA SER A 258 10.27 -23.49 -8.32
C SER A 258 11.03 -22.16 -8.36
N LYS A 259 10.44 -21.08 -7.81
CA LYS A 259 11.01 -19.73 -7.75
C LYS A 259 11.58 -19.39 -6.36
N LEU A 260 11.38 -20.25 -5.36
CA LEU A 260 11.86 -20.07 -4.00
C LEU A 260 13.23 -20.72 -3.80
N SER A 261 14.01 -20.22 -2.84
CA SER A 261 15.28 -20.85 -2.50
C SER A 261 15.08 -22.19 -1.82
N LEU A 262 15.87 -23.18 -2.25
CA LEU A 262 15.83 -24.55 -1.71
C LEU A 262 15.98 -24.58 -0.18
N GLY A 263 16.85 -23.73 0.39
CA GLY A 263 17.04 -23.64 1.84
C GLY A 263 15.78 -23.18 2.59
N LYS A 264 15.04 -22.20 2.07
CA LYS A 264 13.80 -21.73 2.71
C LYS A 264 12.68 -22.74 2.58
N VAL A 265 12.57 -23.39 1.43
CA VAL A 265 11.61 -24.48 1.21
C VAL A 265 11.89 -25.63 2.17
N ALA A 266 13.15 -26.04 2.32
CA ALA A 266 13.54 -27.09 3.26
C ALA A 266 13.25 -26.72 4.72
N ARG A 267 13.54 -25.48 5.14
CA ARG A 267 13.20 -24.98 6.49
C ARG A 267 11.69 -25.03 6.73
N PHE A 268 10.90 -24.62 5.74
CA PHE A 268 9.44 -24.68 5.82
C PHE A 268 8.91 -26.12 5.90
N ASP A 269 9.41 -27.01 5.04
CA ASP A 269 8.99 -28.41 5.03
C ASP A 269 9.34 -29.09 6.37
N GLN A 270 10.48 -28.74 7.00
CA GLN A 270 10.84 -29.21 8.35
C GLN A 270 9.89 -28.66 9.41
N PHE A 271 9.59 -27.35 9.37
CA PHE A 271 8.65 -26.71 10.28
C PHE A 271 7.26 -27.38 10.26
N ILE A 272 6.73 -27.70 9.07
CA ILE A 272 5.43 -28.36 8.93
C ILE A 272 5.46 -29.78 9.52
N LYS A 273 6.55 -30.53 9.35
CA LYS A 273 6.72 -31.84 10.00
C LYS A 273 6.70 -31.73 11.52
N ASP A 274 7.45 -30.78 12.09
CA ASP A 274 7.54 -30.58 13.54
C ASP A 274 6.20 -30.16 14.13
N ARG A 275 5.47 -29.27 13.44
CA ARG A 275 4.11 -28.88 13.80
C ARG A 275 3.18 -30.10 13.81
N ASN A 276 3.16 -30.87 12.74
CA ASN A 276 2.27 -32.02 12.63
C ASN A 276 2.57 -33.08 13.70
N ASN A 277 3.85 -33.32 14.02
CA ASN A 277 4.25 -34.23 15.09
C ASN A 277 3.83 -33.76 16.49
N LYS A 278 3.72 -32.44 16.71
CA LYS A 278 3.32 -31.86 18.01
C LYS A 278 1.81 -31.92 18.27
N PHE A 279 1.01 -32.02 17.21
CA PHE A 279 -0.46 -32.02 17.28
C PHE A 279 -1.10 -33.33 16.79
N ALA A 280 -0.30 -34.33 16.41
CA ALA A 280 -0.70 -35.72 16.19
C ALA A 280 -0.75 -36.48 17.53
#